data_AF-K9GU98-F1
#
_entry.id   AF-K9GU98-F1
#
_cell.length_a   1.000
_cell.length_b   1.000
_cell.length_c   1.000
_cell.angle_alpha   90.00
_cell.angle_beta   90.00
_cell.angle_gamma   90.00
#
_symmetry.space_group_name_H-M   'P 1'
#
loop_
_entity.id
_entity.type
_entity.pdbx_description
1 polymer ?
#
loop_
_entity_poly.entity_id
_entity_poly.type
_entity_poly.pdbx_seq_one_letter_code
_entity_poly.pdbx_strand_id
1 'polypeptide(L)'
;MPLIQLEPHLFTSLPRHPDLQGDDNTPDLREFIQAILLEAHPLLNQFPSTLKPDCKLRSSSPSHAKVKLSRGWRTLQPPQEGPAPKKEFWVCRQSDHQDSDRLPGTVSLWEFHDGLRYRHAEHEMEYTPSVTSVKQLLKWNEPRQWDLNQPIAIGNMTYKHFEVERSQYEGLYAQIMDAVPQRAVFAYYASLERVERVLAPAPPASGPSASADSNTPATNPGRYLRWTMLTTSDAGGKIPQWVQRSWTLGGVPRAVVSDVGLFIRWTIKRREERRLEQDSQMGEG
;
A
#
# COMPACT_ATOMS: atom_id res chain seq x y z
N MET A 1 -14.83 1.41 -17.02
CA MET A 1 -13.51 2.06 -17.17
C MET A 1 -12.62 1.58 -16.03
N PRO A 2 -11.29 1.49 -16.19
CA PRO A 2 -10.39 1.12 -15.09
C PRO A 2 -10.38 2.22 -14.03
N LEU A 3 -10.72 1.90 -12.78
CA LEU A 3 -10.69 2.80 -11.63
C LEU A 3 -9.28 2.89 -11.02
N ILE A 4 -8.51 1.81 -11.06
CA ILE A 4 -7.14 1.77 -10.54
C ILE A 4 -6.20 2.04 -11.71
N GLN A 5 -5.87 3.30 -11.97
CA GLN A 5 -5.01 3.70 -13.09
C GLN A 5 -4.17 4.94 -12.73
N LEU A 6 -3.15 5.23 -13.54
CA LEU A 6 -2.26 6.37 -13.35
C LEU A 6 -2.93 7.70 -13.65
N GLU A 7 -3.80 7.74 -14.66
CA GLU A 7 -4.52 8.96 -15.00
C GLU A 7 -5.56 9.27 -13.92
N PRO A 8 -5.53 10.48 -13.33
CA PRO A 8 -6.48 10.85 -12.31
C PRO A 8 -7.89 10.88 -12.90
N HIS A 9 -8.87 10.44 -12.13
CA HIS A 9 -10.26 10.56 -12.52
C HIS A 9 -10.78 11.97 -12.27
N LEU A 10 -11.84 12.33 -13.00
CA LEU A 10 -12.60 13.54 -12.74
C LEU A 10 -13.31 13.43 -11.37
N PHE A 11 -13.53 14.56 -10.71
CA PHE A 11 -14.27 14.58 -9.44
C PHE A 11 -15.67 13.98 -9.54
N THR A 12 -16.28 14.02 -10.73
CA THR A 12 -17.58 13.39 -11.03
C THR A 12 -17.56 11.86 -11.00
N SER A 13 -16.39 11.23 -11.05
CA SER A 13 -16.27 9.77 -10.90
C SER A 13 -16.24 9.31 -9.44
N LEU A 14 -16.07 10.25 -8.50
CA LEU A 14 -16.04 9.93 -7.07
C LEU A 14 -17.45 9.57 -6.62
N PRO A 15 -17.61 8.69 -5.60
CA PRO A 15 -18.93 8.37 -5.11
C PRO A 15 -19.68 9.58 -4.57
N ARG A 16 -21.01 9.49 -4.52
CA ARG A 16 -21.86 10.57 -3.97
C ARG A 16 -21.36 11.01 -2.60
N HIS A 17 -21.16 12.31 -2.45
CA HIS A 17 -20.65 12.91 -1.22
C HIS A 17 -21.46 14.16 -0.90
N PRO A 18 -21.87 14.42 0.36
CA PRO A 18 -22.63 15.62 0.73
C PRO A 18 -21.93 16.93 0.34
N ASP A 19 -20.60 16.92 0.33
CA ASP A 19 -19.78 18.09 0.03
C ASP A 19 -19.38 18.19 -1.47
N LEU A 20 -19.84 17.27 -2.32
CA LEU A 20 -19.64 17.32 -3.77
C LEU A 20 -20.99 17.55 -4.47
N GLN A 21 -21.00 18.41 -5.50
CA GLN A 21 -22.15 18.50 -6.39
C GLN A 21 -22.23 17.20 -7.20
N GLY A 22 -23.06 16.26 -6.76
CA GLY A 22 -23.36 15.04 -7.48
C GLY A 22 -24.41 15.27 -8.56
N ASP A 23 -24.33 14.48 -9.62
CA ASP A 23 -25.40 14.30 -10.61
C ASP A 23 -26.00 12.90 -10.48
N ASP A 24 -27.01 12.59 -11.28
CA ASP A 24 -27.64 11.26 -11.30
C ASP A 24 -26.65 10.14 -11.70
N ASN A 25 -25.54 10.48 -12.35
CA ASN A 25 -24.50 9.53 -12.79
C ASN A 25 -23.44 9.24 -11.73
N THR A 26 -23.46 9.97 -10.60
CA THR A 26 -22.46 9.81 -9.54
C THR A 26 -22.70 8.47 -8.81
N PRO A 27 -21.69 7.56 -8.75
CA PRO A 27 -21.89 6.21 -8.24
C PRO A 27 -22.20 6.17 -6.74
N ASP A 28 -22.91 5.14 -6.30
CA ASP A 28 -23.06 4.86 -4.88
C ASP A 28 -21.71 4.41 -4.28
N LEU A 29 -21.48 4.72 -3.00
CA LEU A 29 -20.24 4.35 -2.32
C LEU A 29 -20.00 2.84 -2.31
N ARG A 30 -21.04 2.03 -2.08
CA ARG A 30 -20.95 0.56 -2.08
C ARG A 30 -20.55 0.05 -3.46
N GLU A 31 -21.21 0.56 -4.49
CA GLU A 31 -20.97 0.18 -5.88
C GLU A 31 -19.55 0.56 -6.30
N PHE A 32 -19.08 1.75 -5.91
CA PHE A 32 -17.72 2.20 -6.18
C PHE A 32 -16.67 1.34 -5.48
N ILE A 33 -16.84 1.05 -4.18
CA ILE A 33 -15.95 0.15 -3.43
C ILE A 33 -15.94 -1.24 -4.08
N GLN A 34 -17.13 -1.78 -4.42
CA GLN A 34 -17.24 -3.08 -5.08
C GLN A 34 -16.53 -3.08 -6.44
N ALA A 35 -16.65 -2.03 -7.25
CA ALA A 35 -15.97 -1.90 -8.52
C ALA A 35 -14.44 -1.83 -8.35
N ILE A 36 -13.93 -1.07 -7.37
CA ILE A 36 -12.50 -1.03 -7.03
C ILE A 36 -12.01 -2.41 -6.62
N LEU A 37 -12.73 -3.12 -5.74
CA LEU A 37 -12.32 -4.45 -5.29
C LEU A 37 -12.35 -5.48 -6.42
N LEU A 38 -13.34 -5.41 -7.30
CA LEU A 38 -13.44 -6.25 -8.51
C LEU A 38 -12.22 -6.06 -9.42
N GLU A 39 -11.76 -4.83 -9.59
CA GLU A 39 -10.56 -4.54 -10.38
C GLU A 39 -9.26 -4.88 -9.64
N ALA A 40 -9.18 -4.61 -8.33
CA ALA A 40 -8.01 -4.89 -7.50
C ALA A 40 -7.72 -6.40 -7.41
N HIS A 41 -8.76 -7.24 -7.43
CA HIS A 41 -8.63 -8.68 -7.25
C HIS A 41 -7.70 -9.35 -8.29
N PRO A 42 -7.92 -9.24 -9.61
CA PRO A 42 -6.97 -9.76 -10.60
C PRO A 42 -5.62 -9.03 -10.59
N LEU A 43 -5.58 -7.73 -10.21
CA LEU A 43 -4.33 -6.97 -10.11
C LEU A 43 -3.41 -7.46 -8.99
N LEU A 44 -3.95 -7.96 -7.90
CA LEU A 44 -3.16 -8.50 -6.79
C LEU A 44 -2.86 -10.00 -6.97
N ASN A 45 -3.76 -10.76 -7.61
CA ASN A 45 -3.65 -12.22 -7.68
C ASN A 45 -3.01 -12.75 -8.96
N GLN A 46 -3.16 -12.05 -10.10
CA GLN A 46 -2.75 -12.55 -11.41
C GLN A 46 -1.70 -11.66 -12.06
N PHE A 47 -1.94 -10.35 -12.08
CA PHE A 47 -1.05 -9.39 -12.75
C PHE A 47 0.42 -9.46 -12.31
N PRO A 48 0.79 -9.68 -11.03
CA PRO A 48 2.19 -9.74 -10.62
C PRO A 48 2.99 -10.85 -11.32
N SER A 49 2.33 -11.94 -11.73
CA SER A 49 2.96 -13.04 -12.48
C SER A 49 3.31 -12.68 -13.92
N THR A 50 2.67 -11.65 -14.47
CA THR A 50 2.94 -11.13 -15.83
C THR A 50 4.12 -10.14 -15.86
N LEU A 51 4.54 -9.65 -14.69
CA LEU A 51 5.62 -8.69 -14.55
C LEU A 51 6.98 -9.39 -14.64
N LYS A 52 7.96 -8.71 -15.23
CA LYS A 52 9.34 -9.21 -15.27
C LYS A 52 9.95 -9.13 -13.86
N PRO A 53 10.32 -10.25 -13.22
CA PRO A 53 10.99 -10.22 -11.92
C PRO A 53 12.41 -9.66 -12.07
N ASP A 54 12.84 -8.90 -11.07
CA ASP A 54 14.26 -8.60 -10.87
C ASP A 54 14.96 -9.88 -10.40
N CYS A 55 16.15 -10.15 -10.93
CA CYS A 55 16.93 -11.33 -10.57
C CYS A 55 17.51 -11.24 -9.16
N LYS A 56 17.62 -10.04 -8.58
CA LYS A 56 18.21 -9.82 -7.26
C LYS A 56 17.15 -9.52 -6.21
N LEU A 57 17.16 -10.32 -5.15
CA LEU A 57 16.51 -9.94 -3.89
C LEU A 57 17.21 -8.72 -3.29
N ARG A 58 16.41 -7.75 -2.84
CA ARG A 58 16.92 -6.50 -2.28
C ARG A 58 16.78 -6.52 -0.76
N SER A 59 17.66 -5.78 -0.09
CA SER A 59 17.60 -5.58 1.36
C SER A 59 17.13 -4.16 1.64
N SER A 60 16.38 -3.97 2.73
CA SER A 60 15.93 -2.67 3.18
C SER A 60 16.09 -2.59 4.70
N SER A 61 17.27 -2.21 5.16
CA SER A 61 17.59 -2.16 6.59
C SER A 61 16.69 -1.13 7.32
N PRO A 62 16.14 -1.46 8.51
CA PRO A 62 16.49 -2.58 9.38
C PRO A 62 15.61 -3.84 9.21
N SER A 63 14.84 -3.95 8.12
CA SER A 63 14.01 -5.15 7.89
C SER A 63 14.83 -6.41 7.68
N HIS A 64 14.41 -7.51 8.32
CA HIS A 64 14.94 -8.85 8.05
C HIS A 64 14.42 -9.41 6.72
N ALA A 65 13.24 -8.97 6.28
CA ALA A 65 12.63 -9.44 5.04
C ALA A 65 13.44 -9.00 3.83
N LYS A 66 13.63 -9.91 2.88
CA LYS A 66 14.13 -9.56 1.55
C LYS A 66 12.98 -9.12 0.67
N VAL A 67 13.27 -8.13 -0.16
CA VAL A 67 12.30 -7.53 -1.08
C VAL A 67 12.48 -8.13 -2.47
N LYS A 68 11.41 -8.77 -2.95
CA LYS A 68 11.24 -9.20 -4.34
C LYS A 68 10.63 -8.04 -5.11
N LEU A 69 11.24 -7.71 -6.25
CA LEU A 69 10.80 -6.62 -7.11
C LEU A 69 10.45 -7.20 -8.48
N SER A 70 9.33 -6.80 -9.06
CA SER A 70 8.99 -7.07 -10.46
C SER A 70 8.41 -5.82 -11.10
N ARG A 71 8.51 -5.72 -12.42
CA ARG A 71 8.06 -4.53 -13.17
C ARG A 71 7.63 -4.89 -14.58
N GLY A 72 6.73 -4.09 -15.12
CA GLY A 72 6.14 -4.38 -16.42
C GLY A 72 5.09 -3.36 -16.82
N TRP A 73 4.37 -3.69 -17.87
CA TRP A 73 3.37 -2.81 -18.45
C TRP A 73 1.99 -3.41 -18.28
N ARG A 74 1.06 -2.62 -17.74
CA ARG A 74 -0.37 -2.92 -17.76
C ARG A 74 -1.00 -2.28 -18.97
N THR A 75 -1.80 -3.03 -19.71
CA THR A 75 -2.64 -2.51 -20.79
C THR A 75 -4.04 -2.25 -20.23
N LEU A 76 -4.55 -1.03 -20.34
CA LEU A 76 -5.82 -0.62 -19.73
C LEU A 76 -7.07 -0.94 -20.56
N GLN A 77 -6.92 -1.04 -21.88
CA GLN A 77 -8.01 -1.35 -22.79
C GLN A 77 -7.53 -2.36 -23.84
N PRO A 78 -8.36 -3.34 -24.22
CA PRO A 78 -8.04 -4.22 -25.34
C PRO A 78 -7.88 -3.41 -26.63
N PRO A 79 -7.09 -3.89 -27.60
CA PRO A 79 -6.97 -3.22 -28.90
C PRO A 79 -8.36 -3.17 -29.57
N GLN A 80 -9.01 -2.02 -29.55
CA GLN A 80 -10.11 -1.72 -30.48
C GLN A 80 -9.53 -1.02 -31.72
N GLU A 81 -10.26 -1.05 -32.83
CA GLU A 81 -9.92 -0.27 -34.04
C GLU A 81 -9.89 1.23 -33.68
N GLY A 82 -8.71 1.74 -33.37
CA GLY A 82 -8.51 3.06 -32.76
C GLY A 82 -7.03 3.29 -32.39
N PRO A 83 -6.71 4.40 -31.70
CA PRO A 83 -5.34 4.69 -31.28
C PRO A 83 -4.74 3.57 -30.43
N ALA A 84 -3.40 3.46 -30.42
CA ALA A 84 -2.67 2.42 -29.72
C ALA A 84 -3.14 2.26 -28.26
N PRO A 85 -3.22 1.01 -27.74
CA PRO A 85 -3.80 0.77 -26.42
C PRO A 85 -2.98 1.46 -25.34
N LYS A 86 -3.67 2.17 -24.43
CA LYS A 86 -3.04 2.88 -23.33
C LYS A 86 -2.32 1.90 -22.40
N LYS A 87 -1.04 2.16 -22.15
CA LYS A 87 -0.17 1.33 -21.31
C LYS A 87 0.42 2.14 -20.16
N GLU A 88 0.53 1.49 -19.01
CA GLU A 88 1.08 2.08 -17.79
C GLU A 88 2.22 1.22 -17.27
N PHE A 89 3.27 1.86 -16.75
CA PHE A 89 4.39 1.16 -16.16
C PHE A 89 4.13 0.91 -14.68
N TRP A 90 4.11 -0.37 -14.30
CA TRP A 90 3.82 -0.81 -12.94
C TRP A 90 5.03 -1.46 -12.31
N VAL A 91 5.21 -1.21 -11.01
CA VAL A 91 6.20 -1.83 -10.15
C VAL A 91 5.46 -2.61 -9.06
N CYS A 92 5.83 -3.88 -8.90
CA CYS A 92 5.35 -4.71 -7.81
C CYS A 92 6.50 -5.03 -6.87
N ARG A 93 6.23 -4.91 -5.58
CA ARG A 93 7.12 -5.22 -4.48
C ARG A 93 6.46 -6.27 -3.59
N GLN A 94 7.19 -7.32 -3.24
CA GLN A 94 6.76 -8.31 -2.27
C GLN A 94 7.83 -8.55 -1.21
N SER A 95 7.42 -8.67 0.05
CA SER A 95 8.31 -9.00 1.16
C SER A 95 7.58 -9.89 2.16
N ASP A 96 8.26 -10.94 2.63
CA ASP A 96 7.69 -11.91 3.57
C ASP A 96 8.34 -11.67 4.95
N HIS A 97 7.54 -11.26 5.91
CA HIS A 97 7.96 -10.86 7.26
C HIS A 97 7.54 -11.90 8.28
N GLN A 98 8.38 -12.15 9.28
CA GLN A 98 7.97 -12.94 10.44
C GLN A 98 6.95 -12.13 11.26
N ASP A 99 5.79 -12.72 11.57
CA ASP A 99 4.73 -12.13 12.42
C ASP A 99 5.21 -12.06 13.87
N SER A 100 5.89 -10.97 14.22
CA SER A 100 6.43 -10.75 15.56
C SER A 100 6.67 -9.27 15.84
N ASP A 101 6.25 -8.85 17.02
CA ASP A 101 6.53 -7.55 17.64
C ASP A 101 7.70 -7.59 18.65
N ARG A 102 8.28 -8.78 18.89
CA ARG A 102 9.33 -8.99 19.89
C ARG A 102 10.73 -8.76 19.36
N LEU A 103 10.96 -9.05 18.07
CA LEU A 103 12.28 -8.97 17.45
C LEU A 103 12.42 -7.66 16.65
N PRO A 104 13.58 -6.99 16.69
CA PRO A 104 13.86 -5.92 15.74
C PRO A 104 13.88 -6.49 14.32
N GLY A 105 13.51 -5.68 13.32
CA GLY A 105 13.51 -6.11 11.91
C GLY A 105 12.34 -7.00 11.50
N THR A 106 11.45 -7.38 12.42
CA THR A 106 10.19 -8.09 12.18
C THR A 106 8.99 -7.19 12.43
N VAL A 107 7.79 -7.64 12.05
CA VAL A 107 6.55 -6.86 12.21
C VAL A 107 5.36 -7.76 12.45
N SER A 108 4.50 -7.37 13.38
CA SER A 108 3.25 -8.08 13.68
C SER A 108 2.12 -7.66 12.74
N LEU A 109 1.08 -8.49 12.64
CA LEU A 109 -0.11 -8.12 11.87
C LEU A 109 -0.76 -6.83 12.39
N TRP A 110 -0.79 -6.64 13.71
CA TRP A 110 -1.35 -5.42 14.31
C TRP A 110 -0.58 -4.17 13.87
N GLU A 111 0.75 -4.22 13.84
CA GLU A 111 1.56 -3.08 13.41
C GLU A 111 1.40 -2.76 11.93
N PHE A 112 1.17 -3.77 11.08
CA PHE A 112 0.77 -3.54 9.70
C PHE A 112 -0.59 -2.83 9.62
N HIS A 113 -1.57 -3.26 10.40
CA HIS A 113 -2.88 -2.60 10.44
C HIS A 113 -2.75 -1.15 10.96
N ASP A 114 -2.07 -0.95 12.07
CA ASP A 114 -1.87 0.38 12.68
C ASP A 114 -1.13 1.32 11.72
N GLY A 115 -0.03 0.87 11.13
CA GLY A 115 0.82 1.74 10.33
C GLY A 115 0.40 1.92 8.85
N LEU A 116 -0.25 0.93 8.24
CA LEU A 116 -0.61 0.99 6.80
C LEU A 116 -2.09 1.21 6.52
N ARG A 117 -2.98 0.97 7.49
CA ARG A 117 -4.42 1.09 7.27
C ARG A 117 -5.00 2.30 7.99
N TYR A 118 -4.74 2.43 9.28
CA TYR A 118 -5.27 3.52 10.10
C TYR A 118 -4.36 4.74 9.98
N ARG A 119 -4.94 5.93 9.74
CA ARG A 119 -4.19 7.20 9.65
C ARG A 119 -2.96 7.07 8.73
N HIS A 120 -3.17 6.39 7.60
CA HIS A 120 -2.08 5.93 6.73
C HIS A 120 -1.22 7.11 6.27
N ALA A 121 -1.84 8.22 5.89
CA ALA A 121 -1.13 9.38 5.39
C ALA A 121 -0.28 10.04 6.50
N GLU A 122 -0.82 10.18 7.71
CA GLU A 122 -0.07 10.73 8.85
C GLU A 122 1.10 9.84 9.23
N HIS A 123 0.90 8.53 9.32
CA HIS A 123 1.97 7.59 9.59
C HIS A 123 3.02 7.60 8.48
N GLU A 124 2.62 7.66 7.22
CA GLU A 124 3.54 7.79 6.09
C GLU A 124 4.39 9.05 6.18
N MET A 125 3.81 10.18 6.58
CA MET A 125 4.58 11.41 6.83
C MET A 125 5.62 11.24 7.94
N GLU A 126 5.31 10.48 8.99
CA GLU A 126 6.25 10.24 10.09
C GLU A 126 7.45 9.37 9.67
N TYR A 127 7.25 8.38 8.79
CA TYR A 127 8.30 7.45 8.41
C TYR A 127 8.95 7.73 7.04
N THR A 128 8.35 8.58 6.21
CA THR A 128 8.86 8.94 4.87
C THR A 128 9.41 10.37 4.89
N PRO A 129 10.75 10.57 4.96
CA PRO A 129 11.34 11.89 5.15
C PRO A 129 11.03 12.94 4.07
N SER A 130 10.65 12.50 2.87
CA SER A 130 10.27 13.39 1.77
C SER A 130 8.85 13.92 1.85
N VAL A 131 7.99 13.35 2.70
CA VAL A 131 6.63 13.82 2.94
C VAL A 131 6.68 14.86 4.05
N THR A 132 6.29 16.09 3.73
CA THR A 132 6.44 17.24 4.64
C THR A 132 5.12 17.69 5.26
N SER A 133 4.00 17.35 4.63
CA SER A 133 2.67 17.72 5.09
C SER A 133 1.62 16.79 4.53
N VAL A 134 0.59 16.51 5.32
CA VAL A 134 -0.62 15.80 4.89
C VAL A 134 -1.81 16.74 5.07
N LYS A 135 -2.61 16.88 4.01
CA LYS A 135 -3.88 17.61 4.05
C LYS A 135 -4.98 16.72 3.50
N GLN A 136 -5.89 16.33 4.38
CA GLN A 136 -7.04 15.53 4.01
C GLN A 136 -8.12 16.40 3.36
N LEU A 137 -8.63 15.98 2.21
CA LEU A 137 -9.55 16.78 1.40
C LEU A 137 -11.01 16.24 1.41
N LEU A 138 -11.22 14.92 1.35
CA LEU A 138 -12.56 14.28 1.28
C LEU A 138 -12.56 12.86 1.89
N LYS A 139 -13.64 12.46 2.61
CA LYS A 139 -14.02 11.05 2.95
C LYS A 139 -15.45 10.79 2.76
N TRP A 140 -15.76 9.52 2.68
CA TRP A 140 -17.10 9.05 2.77
C TRP A 140 -17.28 8.44 4.16
N ASN A 141 -18.16 9.03 4.98
CA ASN A 141 -18.57 8.34 6.20
C ASN A 141 -19.22 7.03 5.76
N GLU A 142 -18.82 5.90 6.36
CA GLU A 142 -19.64 4.69 6.27
C GLU A 142 -21.08 5.08 6.64
N PRO A 143 -22.09 4.81 5.79
CA PRO A 143 -23.46 5.06 6.17
C PRO A 143 -23.71 4.29 7.47
N ARG A 144 -24.33 4.93 8.48
CA ARG A 144 -24.82 4.21 9.68
C ARG A 144 -25.80 3.08 9.33
N GLN A 145 -26.30 3.07 8.08
CA GLN A 145 -27.16 2.09 7.44
C GLN A 145 -26.45 1.13 6.48
N TRP A 146 -25.11 1.08 6.44
CA TRP A 146 -24.51 -0.20 6.09
C TRP A 146 -24.93 -1.11 7.24
N ASP A 147 -25.85 -2.06 7.02
CA ASP A 147 -26.08 -3.13 7.99
C ASP A 147 -24.69 -3.67 8.34
N LEU A 148 -24.20 -3.35 9.55
CA LEU A 148 -22.80 -3.11 9.93
C LEU A 148 -21.81 -4.26 9.72
N ASN A 149 -22.19 -5.28 8.95
CA ASN A 149 -21.44 -6.48 8.68
C ASN A 149 -21.70 -7.13 7.32
N GLN A 150 -22.47 -6.55 6.39
CA GLN A 150 -22.67 -7.17 5.07
C GLN A 150 -21.36 -7.11 4.28
N PRO A 151 -20.66 -8.25 4.12
CA PRO A 151 -19.38 -8.24 3.46
C PRO A 151 -19.56 -8.00 1.95
N ILE A 152 -18.51 -7.50 1.30
CA ILE A 152 -18.42 -7.56 -0.16
C ILE A 152 -17.62 -8.82 -0.50
N ALA A 153 -18.24 -9.76 -1.21
CA ALA A 153 -17.59 -10.99 -1.66
C ALA A 153 -17.08 -10.81 -3.10
N ILE A 154 -15.77 -10.92 -3.30
CA ILE A 154 -15.14 -10.94 -4.63
C ILE A 154 -14.33 -12.23 -4.77
N GLY A 155 -14.76 -13.11 -5.67
CA GLY A 155 -14.19 -14.44 -5.80
C GLY A 155 -14.33 -15.23 -4.49
N ASN A 156 -13.21 -15.70 -3.95
CA ASN A 156 -13.15 -16.39 -2.66
C ASN A 156 -12.84 -15.47 -1.47
N MET A 157 -12.70 -14.15 -1.70
CA MET A 157 -12.35 -13.18 -0.67
C MET A 157 -13.59 -12.45 -0.18
N THR A 158 -13.65 -12.24 1.13
CA THR A 158 -14.72 -11.53 1.81
C THR A 158 -14.13 -10.29 2.47
N TYR A 159 -14.54 -9.11 2.02
CA TYR A 159 -14.05 -7.83 2.53
C TYR A 159 -15.03 -7.25 3.55
N LYS A 160 -14.49 -6.79 4.68
CA LYS A 160 -15.22 -6.20 5.81
C LYS A 160 -14.42 -5.02 6.36
N HIS A 161 -15.12 -4.10 7.01
CA HIS A 161 -14.61 -2.86 7.59
C HIS A 161 -14.00 -1.97 6.50
N PHE A 162 -14.65 -0.88 6.13
CA PHE A 162 -14.19 0.02 5.08
C PHE A 162 -13.85 1.37 5.70
N GLU A 163 -12.58 1.75 5.67
CA GLU A 163 -12.19 3.08 6.08
C GLU A 163 -11.93 3.95 4.86
N VAL A 164 -12.49 5.15 4.89
CA VAL A 164 -12.32 6.25 3.93
C VAL A 164 -12.15 7.50 4.84
N GLU A 165 -11.18 8.44 4.73
CA GLU A 165 -10.93 9.56 5.74
C GLU A 165 -11.14 11.10 5.30
N ARG A 166 -11.68 12.08 6.15
CA ARG A 166 -12.62 13.31 5.85
C ARG A 166 -12.22 14.67 6.43
N SER A 167 -12.53 15.78 5.72
CA SER A 167 -13.53 16.81 6.16
C SER A 167 -13.71 18.01 5.19
N GLN A 168 -14.95 18.53 5.13
CA GLN A 168 -15.51 19.85 4.71
C GLN A 168 -15.01 20.55 3.43
N TYR A 169 -15.94 20.87 2.53
CA TYR A 169 -15.71 21.73 1.35
C TYR A 169 -16.48 23.05 1.42
N GLU A 170 -15.72 24.15 1.32
CA GLU A 170 -15.81 25.07 0.18
C GLU A 170 -14.41 25.22 -0.46
N GLY A 171 -14.30 25.04 -1.78
CA GLY A 171 -13.13 25.39 -2.58
C GLY A 171 -11.95 24.41 -2.70
N LEU A 172 -12.07 23.07 -2.67
CA LEU A 172 -11.04 22.03 -2.91
C LEU A 172 -9.86 22.44 -3.81
N TYR A 173 -10.12 22.99 -5.00
CA TYR A 173 -9.03 23.47 -5.86
C TYR A 173 -8.30 24.64 -5.23
N ALA A 174 -9.02 25.63 -4.69
CA ALA A 174 -8.45 26.71 -3.89
C ALA A 174 -7.76 26.19 -2.62
N GLN A 175 -8.30 25.18 -1.92
CA GLN A 175 -7.68 24.58 -0.74
C GLN A 175 -6.39 23.83 -1.07
N ILE A 176 -6.33 23.17 -2.24
CA ILE A 176 -5.13 22.57 -2.80
C ILE A 176 -4.13 23.69 -3.10
N MET A 177 -4.54 24.70 -3.87
CA MET A 177 -3.64 25.78 -4.29
C MET A 177 -3.17 26.67 -3.13
N ASP A 178 -3.95 26.81 -2.07
CA ASP A 178 -3.59 27.51 -0.83
C ASP A 178 -2.56 26.74 0.01
N ALA A 179 -2.65 25.41 0.02
CA ALA A 179 -1.71 24.56 0.74
C ALA A 179 -0.41 24.29 -0.03
N VAL A 180 -0.44 24.40 -1.36
CA VAL A 180 0.66 23.98 -2.21
C VAL A 180 1.67 25.13 -2.36
N PRO A 181 2.98 24.88 -2.15
CA PRO A 181 4.02 25.89 -2.36
C PRO A 181 4.01 26.45 -3.77
N GLN A 182 4.44 27.71 -3.93
CA GLN A 182 4.62 28.30 -5.24
C GLN A 182 5.53 27.43 -6.12
N ARG A 183 5.13 27.23 -7.38
CA ARG A 183 5.88 26.45 -8.39
C ARG A 183 5.96 24.95 -8.10
N ALA A 184 5.03 24.41 -7.31
CA ALA A 184 4.91 22.98 -7.14
C ALA A 184 4.64 22.25 -8.47
N VAL A 185 5.16 21.04 -8.56
CA VAL A 185 4.89 20.10 -9.64
C VAL A 185 3.91 19.06 -9.11
N PHE A 186 2.81 18.86 -9.83
CA PHE A 186 1.85 17.81 -9.51
C PHE A 186 2.33 16.47 -10.05
N ALA A 187 2.29 15.46 -9.18
CA ALA A 187 2.55 14.08 -9.48
C ALA A 187 1.26 13.26 -9.32
N TYR A 188 1.18 12.15 -10.04
CA TYR A 188 0.07 11.21 -9.94
C TYR A 188 0.61 9.83 -9.59
N TYR A 189 -0.11 9.12 -8.74
CA TYR A 189 0.19 7.72 -8.46
C TYR A 189 -1.08 6.96 -8.14
N ALA A 190 -1.03 5.65 -8.38
CA ALA A 190 -2.00 4.71 -7.88
C ALA A 190 -1.25 3.54 -7.24
N SER A 191 -1.72 3.07 -6.09
CA SER A 191 -1.14 1.93 -5.38
C SER A 191 -2.23 0.97 -4.91
N LEU A 192 -1.87 -0.31 -4.84
CA LEU A 192 -2.61 -1.37 -4.19
C LEU A 192 -1.70 -2.06 -3.21
N GLU A 193 -2.16 -2.19 -1.97
CA GLU A 193 -1.42 -2.87 -0.91
C GLU A 193 -2.22 -4.02 -0.31
N ARG A 194 -1.54 -5.14 -0.10
CA ARG A 194 -2.11 -6.31 0.57
C ARG A 194 -1.13 -6.89 1.57
N VAL A 195 -1.59 -7.04 2.80
CA VAL A 195 -0.94 -7.84 3.84
C VAL A 195 -1.74 -9.11 4.05
N GLU A 196 -1.10 -10.27 3.89
CA GLU A 196 -1.76 -11.57 4.04
C GLU A 196 -0.89 -12.55 4.82
N ARG A 197 -1.52 -13.46 5.58
CA ARG A 197 -0.81 -14.56 6.24
C ARG A 197 -0.39 -15.59 5.20
N VAL A 198 0.88 -16.01 5.25
CA VAL A 198 1.43 -17.04 4.38
C VAL A 198 2.17 -18.09 5.21
N LEU A 199 2.34 -19.28 4.63
CA LEU A 199 3.25 -20.28 5.19
C LEU A 199 4.69 -19.76 5.15
N ALA A 200 5.50 -20.26 6.08
CA ALA A 200 6.92 -19.94 6.10
C ALA A 200 7.56 -20.18 4.73
N PRO A 201 8.41 -19.26 4.24
CA PRO A 201 9.17 -19.49 3.02
C PRO A 201 9.97 -20.80 3.16
N ALA A 202 9.92 -21.67 2.14
CA ALA A 202 10.72 -22.88 2.15
C ALA A 202 12.21 -22.50 2.33
N PRO A 203 12.94 -23.16 3.23
CA PRO A 203 14.36 -22.89 3.39
C PRO A 203 15.07 -23.13 2.04
N PRO A 204 16.11 -22.34 1.70
CA PRO A 204 16.94 -22.65 0.55
C PRO A 204 17.52 -24.05 0.73
N ALA A 205 17.32 -24.93 -0.25
CA ALA A 205 17.81 -26.30 -0.23
C ALA A 205 19.31 -26.31 0.06
N SER A 206 19.66 -26.54 1.32
CA SER A 206 21.01 -26.75 1.79
C SER A 206 21.23 -28.26 1.77
N GLY A 207 22.36 -28.71 1.22
CA GLY A 207 22.69 -30.12 1.02
C GLY A 207 22.67 -30.99 2.30
N PRO A 208 22.90 -32.30 2.17
CA PRO A 208 22.65 -33.26 3.24
C PRO A 208 23.76 -33.20 4.29
N SER A 209 23.46 -32.69 5.48
CA SER A 209 23.93 -33.21 6.78
C SER A 209 23.71 -32.18 7.89
N ALA A 210 22.78 -32.48 8.80
CA ALA A 210 22.99 -32.31 10.24
C ALA A 210 21.90 -33.10 10.97
N SER A 211 22.34 -33.98 11.85
CA SER A 211 21.57 -34.84 12.73
C SER A 211 20.47 -34.08 13.48
N ALA A 212 19.28 -34.66 13.48
CA ALA A 212 18.14 -34.17 14.23
C ALA A 212 18.37 -34.37 15.73
N ASP A 213 18.76 -33.31 16.43
CA ASP A 213 18.62 -33.23 17.88
C ASP A 213 17.17 -32.85 18.22
N SER A 214 16.40 -33.88 18.54
CA SER A 214 15.07 -33.82 19.13
C SER A 214 15.13 -33.28 20.56
N ASN A 215 15.29 -31.96 20.71
CA ASN A 215 15.05 -31.24 21.97
C ASN A 215 14.80 -29.73 21.76
N THR A 216 14.13 -29.35 20.68
CA THR A 216 13.64 -27.98 20.48
C THR A 216 12.16 -27.92 20.88
N PRO A 217 11.75 -27.09 21.85
CA PRO A 217 10.33 -26.91 22.14
C PRO A 217 9.65 -26.43 20.87
N ALA A 218 8.48 -26.99 20.55
CA ALA A 218 7.73 -26.76 19.32
C ALA A 218 7.58 -25.25 19.03
N THR A 219 8.53 -24.70 18.28
CA THR A 219 8.46 -23.34 17.75
C THR A 219 7.28 -23.35 16.80
N ASN A 220 6.22 -22.60 17.12
CA ASN A 220 5.07 -22.40 16.24
C ASN A 220 5.56 -22.36 14.79
N PRO A 221 5.04 -23.19 13.85
CA PRO A 221 5.41 -23.07 12.45
C PRO A 221 5.22 -21.61 12.07
N GLY A 222 6.33 -20.94 11.77
CA GLY A 222 6.41 -19.48 11.82
C GLY A 222 5.26 -18.86 11.03
N ARG A 223 4.45 -18.02 11.69
CA ARG A 223 3.44 -17.23 10.98
C ARG A 223 4.19 -16.16 10.21
N TYR A 224 4.09 -16.17 8.89
CA TYR A 224 4.65 -15.13 8.04
C TYR A 224 3.55 -14.24 7.48
N LEU A 225 3.88 -12.98 7.26
CA LEU A 225 3.04 -11.97 6.67
C LEU A 225 3.68 -11.53 5.35
N ARG A 226 3.00 -11.78 4.24
CA ARG A 226 3.40 -11.24 2.94
C ARG A 226 2.81 -9.86 2.78
N TRP A 227 3.68 -8.88 2.60
CA TRP A 227 3.31 -7.53 2.20
C TRP A 227 3.60 -7.35 0.71
N THR A 228 2.53 -7.21 -0.07
CA THR A 228 2.56 -6.90 -1.50
C THR A 228 2.15 -5.45 -1.71
N MET A 229 2.93 -4.70 -2.48
CA MET A 229 2.57 -3.37 -2.98
C MET A 229 2.72 -3.38 -4.49
N LEU A 230 1.68 -2.96 -5.19
CA LEU A 230 1.68 -2.73 -6.62
C LEU A 230 1.43 -1.24 -6.86
N THR A 231 2.31 -0.56 -7.60
CA THR A 231 2.19 0.89 -7.82
C THR A 231 2.58 1.32 -9.23
N THR A 232 1.94 2.39 -9.69
CA THR A 232 2.27 3.16 -10.88
C THR A 232 2.34 4.64 -10.47
N SER A 233 3.24 5.39 -11.07
CA SER A 233 3.36 6.83 -10.79
C SER A 233 3.94 7.61 -11.96
N ASP A 234 3.64 8.91 -11.96
CA ASP A 234 4.25 9.93 -12.80
C ASP A 234 4.58 11.13 -11.90
N ALA A 235 5.86 11.43 -11.76
CA ALA A 235 6.33 12.59 -10.99
C ALA A 235 5.90 13.93 -11.61
N GLY A 236 5.42 13.91 -12.86
CA GLY A 236 5.07 15.12 -13.61
C GLY A 236 6.30 15.98 -13.93
N GLY A 237 6.02 17.20 -14.41
CA GLY A 237 7.05 18.19 -14.69
C GLY A 237 8.07 17.73 -15.74
N LYS A 238 9.36 17.84 -15.41
CA LYS A 238 10.48 17.66 -16.37
C LYS A 238 11.30 16.39 -16.14
N ILE A 239 10.94 15.54 -15.18
CA ILE A 239 11.74 14.33 -14.88
C ILE A 239 11.42 13.29 -15.95
N PRO A 240 12.39 12.88 -16.81
CA PRO A 240 12.10 11.93 -17.87
C PRO A 240 11.63 10.58 -17.31
N GLN A 241 10.63 9.99 -17.96
CA GLN A 241 10.05 8.71 -17.54
C GLN A 241 11.08 7.58 -17.36
N TRP A 242 12.13 7.53 -18.18
CA TRP A 242 13.19 6.53 -18.04
C TRP A 242 13.99 6.70 -16.73
N VAL A 243 14.10 7.93 -16.20
CA VAL A 243 14.71 8.22 -14.88
C VAL A 243 13.78 7.75 -13.76
N GLN A 244 12.50 8.13 -13.83
CA GLN A 244 11.49 7.72 -12.85
C GLN A 244 11.38 6.19 -12.73
N ARG A 245 11.62 5.46 -13.83
CA ARG A 245 11.56 3.99 -13.89
C ARG A 245 12.90 3.30 -13.64
N SER A 246 13.96 4.06 -13.45
CA SER A 246 15.32 3.53 -13.26
C SER A 246 15.59 3.19 -11.79
N TRP A 247 16.07 1.98 -11.55
CA TRP A 247 16.63 1.61 -10.25
C TRP A 247 17.90 2.41 -9.91
N THR A 248 18.80 2.56 -10.88
CA THR A 248 20.13 3.14 -10.67
C THR A 248 20.08 4.64 -10.42
N LEU A 249 19.05 5.31 -10.92
CA LEU A 249 18.83 6.74 -10.72
C LEU A 249 17.83 7.05 -9.60
N GLY A 250 17.49 6.04 -8.79
CA GLY A 250 16.66 6.24 -7.61
C GLY A 250 15.17 6.46 -7.88
N GLY A 251 14.69 6.02 -9.05
CA GLY A 251 13.27 6.05 -9.38
C GLY A 251 12.41 5.11 -8.53
N VAL A 252 11.13 4.99 -8.91
CA VAL A 252 10.08 4.23 -8.21
C VAL A 252 10.54 2.85 -7.74
N PRO A 253 11.26 2.03 -8.55
CA PRO A 253 11.67 0.71 -8.08
C PRO A 253 12.60 0.73 -6.86
N ARG A 254 13.43 1.78 -6.70
CA ARG A 254 14.31 1.93 -5.54
C ARG A 254 13.56 2.51 -4.34
N ALA A 255 12.68 3.47 -4.58
CA ALA A 255 11.82 4.07 -3.55
C ALA A 255 11.00 2.99 -2.84
N VAL A 256 10.22 2.19 -3.58
CA VAL A 256 9.36 1.16 -2.97
C VAL A 256 10.15 0.12 -2.17
N VAL A 257 11.40 -0.20 -2.54
CA VAL A 257 12.24 -1.09 -1.72
C VAL A 257 12.63 -0.42 -0.41
N SER A 258 12.97 0.88 -0.46
CA SER A 258 13.40 1.65 0.71
C SER A 258 12.29 1.82 1.74
N ASP A 259 11.04 1.97 1.28
CA ASP A 259 9.86 2.14 2.14
C ASP A 259 9.67 0.99 3.14
N VAL A 260 10.09 -0.23 2.79
CA VAL A 260 10.04 -1.37 3.71
C VAL A 260 10.91 -1.13 4.94
N GLY A 261 12.13 -0.61 4.75
CA GLY A 261 13.05 -0.30 5.84
C GLY A 261 12.57 0.90 6.66
N LEU A 262 12.00 1.92 5.99
CA LEU A 262 11.40 3.06 6.66
C LEU A 262 10.25 2.64 7.59
N PHE A 263 9.33 1.84 7.08
CA PHE A 263 8.20 1.32 7.86
C PHE A 263 8.66 0.48 9.06
N ILE A 264 9.60 -0.45 8.86
CA ILE A 264 10.10 -1.30 9.95
C ILE A 264 10.90 -0.50 11.00
N ARG A 265 11.60 0.56 10.58
CA ARG A 265 12.26 1.47 11.52
C ARG A 265 11.23 2.20 12.37
N TRP A 266 10.14 2.66 11.75
CA TRP A 266 9.05 3.34 12.45
C TRP A 266 8.34 2.41 13.46
N THR A 267 8.09 1.15 13.11
CA THR A 267 7.50 0.20 14.06
C THR A 267 8.41 -0.06 15.26
N ILE A 268 9.73 -0.18 15.05
CA ILE A 268 10.71 -0.29 16.15
C ILE A 268 10.62 0.91 17.08
N LYS A 269 10.61 2.13 16.53
CA LYS A 269 10.49 3.36 17.32
C LYS A 269 9.19 3.41 18.13
N ARG A 270 8.05 3.07 17.51
CA ARG A 270 6.74 3.03 18.19
C ARG A 270 6.69 1.99 19.32
N ARG A 271 7.42 0.87 19.21
CA ARG A 271 7.55 -0.11 20.31
C ARG A 271 8.30 0.48 21.50
N GLU A 272 9.38 1.20 21.25
CA GLU A 272 10.19 1.83 22.28
C GLU A 272 9.39 2.91 23.02
N GLU A 273 8.70 3.78 22.28
CA GLU A 273 7.81 4.82 22.84
C GLU A 273 6.74 4.20 23.77
N ARG A 274 6.03 3.16 23.31
CA ARG A 274 5.02 2.45 24.13
C ARG A 274 5.60 1.79 25.40
N ARG A 275 6.83 1.29 25.35
CA ARG A 275 7.49 0.69 26.54
C ARG A 275 7.81 1.77 27.57
N LEU A 276 8.36 2.90 27.13
CA LEU A 276 8.69 4.02 28.02
C LEU A 276 7.43 4.61 28.68
N GLU A 277 6.32 4.71 27.95
CA GLU A 277 5.03 5.14 28.49
C GLU A 277 4.51 4.18 29.58
N GLN A 278 4.63 2.87 29.36
CA GLN A 278 4.24 1.84 30.34
C GLN A 278 5.11 1.88 31.60
N ASP A 279 6.42 2.01 31.43
CA ASP A 279 7.37 2.10 32.56
C ASP A 279 7.12 3.36 33.40
N SER A 280 6.79 4.48 32.75
CA SER A 280 6.46 5.74 33.44
C SER A 280 5.17 5.63 34.27
N GLN A 281 4.14 4.96 33.75
CA GLN A 281 2.88 4.76 34.48
C GLN A 281 3.02 3.80 35.67
N MET A 282 3.93 2.82 35.61
CA MET A 282 4.18 1.88 36.70
C MET A 282 5.07 2.46 37.82
N GLY A 283 5.81 3.54 37.55
CA GLY A 283 6.67 4.20 38.54
C GLY A 283 5.98 5.25 39.41
N GLU A 284 4.74 5.63 39.08
CA GLU A 284 3.95 6.65 39.81
C GLU A 284 2.89 6.06 40.78
N GLY A 285 2.84 4.73 40.96
CA GLY A 285 1.93 4.02 41.87
C GLY A 285 2.62 3.41 43.09
#